data_AF-A0A9Q4AER2-F1
#
_entry.id   AF-A0A9Q4AER2-F1
#
_cell.length_a   1.000
_cell.length_b   1.000
_cell.length_c   1.000
_cell.angle_alpha   90.00
_cell.angle_beta   90.00
_cell.angle_gamma   90.00
#
_symmetry.space_group_name_H-M   'P 1'
#
loop_
_entity.id
_entity.type
_entity.pdbx_description
1 polymer ?
#
loop_
_entity_poly.entity_id
_entity_poly.type
_entity_poly.pdbx_seq_one_letter_code
_entity_poly.pdbx_strand_id
1 'polypeptide(L)' 'MVDVEVIKQRLNQLSTSINKIERFKEISLEEFLKDDIIQDVVEYNLFIAINMMIDIATHIV' A
#
# COMPACT_ATOMS: atom_id res chain seq x y z
N MET A 1 19.08 16.67 3.90
CA MET A 1 18.42 17.41 2.81
C MET A 1 17.45 16.46 2.14
N VAL A 2 16.28 16.96 1.74
CA VAL A 2 15.29 16.17 1.02
C VAL A 2 15.91 15.60 -0.27
N ASP A 3 16.00 14.29 -0.35
CA ASP A 3 16.39 13.54 -1.55
C ASP A 3 15.15 13.16 -2.36
N VAL A 4 15.05 13.70 -3.57
CA VAL A 4 13.92 13.51 -4.49
C VAL A 4 13.88 12.08 -5.05
N GLU A 5 15.03 11.44 -5.26
CA GLU A 5 15.08 10.07 -5.79
C GLU A 5 14.57 9.06 -4.75
N VAL A 6 14.87 9.28 -3.47
CA VAL A 6 14.29 8.51 -2.36
C VAL A 6 12.77 8.63 -2.35
N ILE A 7 12.24 9.85 -2.50
CA ILE A 7 10.78 10.06 -2.54
C ILE A 7 10.15 9.36 -3.75
N LYS A 8 10.75 9.47 -4.94
CA LYS A 8 10.26 8.79 -6.15
C LYS A 8 10.21 7.27 -5.99
N GLN A 9 11.25 6.68 -5.42
CA GLN A 9 11.29 5.23 -5.17
C GLN A 9 10.17 4.81 -4.22
N ARG A 10 9.94 5.55 -3.14
CA ARG A 10 8.85 5.29 -2.19
C ARG A 10 7.46 5.46 -2.83
N LEU A 11 7.27 6.48 -3.67
CA LEU A 11 6.03 6.67 -4.43
C LEU A 11 5.76 5.52 -5.40
N ASN A 12 6.79 4.99 -6.06
CA ASN A 12 6.64 3.83 -6.94
C ASN A 12 6.24 2.56 -6.16
N GLN A 13 6.81 2.34 -4.98
CA GLN A 13 6.46 1.22 -4.10
C GLN A 13 5.02 1.36 -3.55
N LEU A 14 4.64 2.58 -3.16
CA LEU A 14 3.28 2.91 -2.75
C LEU A 14 2.28 2.61 -3.87
N SER A 15 2.54 3.12 -5.08
CA SER A 15 1.68 2.88 -6.26
C SER A 15 1.55 1.38 -6.55
N THR A 16 2.64 0.63 -6.47
CA THR A 16 2.61 -0.84 -6.65
C THR A 16 1.71 -1.53 -5.63
N SER A 17 1.77 -1.11 -4.36
CA SER A 17 0.97 -1.70 -3.28
C SER A 17 -0.52 -1.37 -3.45
N ILE A 18 -0.84 -0.12 -3.81
CA ILE A 18 -2.21 0.33 -4.11
C ILE A 18 -2.78 -0.44 -5.32
N ASN A 19 -2.00 -0.60 -6.39
CA ASN A 19 -2.44 -1.34 -7.58
C ASN A 19 -2.74 -2.83 -7.31
N LYS A 20 -2.12 -3.42 -6.28
CA LYS A 20 -2.41 -4.80 -5.86
C LYS A 20 -3.75 -4.88 -5.15
N ILE A 21 -4.08 -3.92 -4.29
CA ILE A 21 -5.35 -3.91 -3.54
C ILE A 21 -6.54 -3.46 -4.40
N GLU A 22 -6.32 -2.61 -5.41
CA GLU A 22 -7.38 -2.12 -6.31
C GLU A 22 -8.10 -3.29 -7.02
N ARG A 23 -7.41 -4.42 -7.23
CA ARG A 23 -7.97 -5.64 -7.84
C ARG A 23 -9.10 -6.26 -7.02
N PHE A 24 -9.18 -5.96 -5.72
CA PHE A 24 -10.17 -6.52 -4.80
C PHE A 24 -11.27 -5.51 -4.44
N LYS A 25 -11.25 -4.31 -5.04
CA LYS A 25 -12.20 -3.22 -4.76
C LYS A 25 -13.68 -3.59 -4.97
N GLU A 26 -13.95 -4.47 -5.94
CA GLU A 26 -15.31 -4.85 -6.31
C GLU A 26 -15.79 -6.12 -5.60
N ILE A 27 -14.95 -6.73 -4.75
CA ILE A 27 -15.32 -7.91 -3.97
C ILE A 27 -16.32 -7.53 -2.89
N SER A 28 -17.36 -8.34 -2.74
CA SER A 28 -18.34 -8.14 -1.67
C SER A 28 -17.72 -8.43 -0.30
N LEU A 29 -18.23 -7.79 0.75
CA LEU A 29 -17.76 -8.06 2.12
C LEU A 29 -17.87 -9.55 2.49
N GLU A 30 -18.93 -10.23 2.05
CA GLU A 30 -19.12 -11.65 2.34
C GLU A 30 -18.07 -12.55 1.67
N GLU A 31 -17.67 -12.24 0.44
CA GLU A 31 -16.59 -12.95 -0.26
C GLU A 31 -15.24 -12.65 0.39
N PHE A 32 -14.98 -11.39 0.73
CA PHE A 32 -13.75 -10.98 1.41
C PHE A 32 -13.57 -11.70 2.75
N LEU A 33 -14.61 -11.78 3.57
CA LEU A 33 -14.55 -12.42 4.89
C LEU A 33 -14.37 -13.95 4.83
N LYS A 34 -14.61 -14.57 3.67
CA LYS A 34 -14.47 -16.03 3.48
C LYS A 34 -13.13 -16.42 2.88
N ASP A 35 -12.36 -15.47 2.38
CA ASP A 35 -11.06 -15.71 1.74
C ASP A 35 -9.94 -15.06 2.56
N ASP A 36 -9.21 -15.90 3.28
CA ASP A 36 -8.08 -15.52 4.14
C ASP A 36 -6.89 -15.01 3.31
N ILE A 37 -6.69 -15.55 2.10
CA ILE A 37 -5.62 -15.12 1.19
C ILE A 37 -5.87 -13.68 0.72
N ILE A 38 -7.11 -13.34 0.35
CA ILE A 38 -7.45 -11.98 -0.05
C ILE A 38 -7.28 -11.01 1.12
N GLN A 39 -7.68 -11.42 2.34
CA GLN A 39 -7.47 -10.64 3.55
C GLN A 39 -5.98 -10.36 3.78
N ASP A 40 -5.14 -11.39 3.79
CA ASP A 40 -3.69 -11.26 3.98
C ASP A 40 -3.05 -10.33 2.93
N VAL A 41 -3.46 -10.46 1.66
CA VAL A 41 -2.95 -9.62 0.57
C VAL A 41 -3.37 -8.16 0.79
N VAL A 42 -4.63 -7.89 1.12
CA VAL A 42 -5.10 -6.53 1.35
C VAL A 42 -4.43 -5.90 2.56
N GLU A 43 -4.39 -6.61 3.70
CA GLU A 43 -3.79 -6.12 4.95
C GLU A 43 -2.30 -5.80 4.77
N TYR A 44 -1.54 -6.73 4.18
CA TYR A 44 -0.10 -6.54 4.01
C TYR A 44 0.22 -5.36 3.06
N ASN A 45 -0.52 -5.21 1.97
CA ASN A 45 -0.28 -4.10 1.03
C ASN A 45 -0.74 -2.75 1.62
N LEU A 46 -1.80 -2.72 2.44
CA LEU A 46 -2.17 -1.53 3.21
C LEU A 46 -1.10 -1.16 4.23
N PHE A 47 -0.54 -2.14 4.95
CA PHE A 47 0.57 -1.93 5.87
C PHE A 47 1.77 -1.30 5.16
N ILE A 48 2.18 -1.84 4.01
CA ILE A 48 3.26 -1.26 3.20
C ILE A 48 2.92 0.17 2.79
N ALA A 49 1.72 0.42 2.28
CA ALA A 49 1.30 1.73 1.82
C ALA A 49 1.38 2.80 2.93
N ILE A 50 0.90 2.47 4.13
CA ILE A 50 0.96 3.35 5.30
C ILE A 50 2.41 3.65 5.68
N ASN A 51 3.26 2.63 5.77
CA ASN A 51 4.68 2.84 6.10
C ASN A 51 5.40 3.69 5.05
N MET A 52 5.10 3.50 3.76
CA MET A 52 5.67 4.35 2.70
C MET A 52 5.25 5.82 2.84
N MET A 53 4.00 6.09 3.21
CA MET A 53 3.55 7.46 3.48
C MET A 53 4.26 8.08 4.68
N ILE A 54 4.41 7.32 5.78
CA ILE A 54 5.13 7.76 6.98
C ILE A 54 6.59 8.06 6.65
N ASP A 55 7.24 7.19 5.90
CA ASP A 55 8.63 7.37 5.53
C ASP A 55 8.85 8.57 4.60
N ILE A 56 7.94 8.81 3.65
CA ILE A 56 7.98 10.02 2.81
C ILE A 56 7.83 11.26 3.68
N ALA A 57 6.85 11.29 4.60
CA ALA A 57 6.63 12.42 5.49
C ALA A 57 7.86 12.70 6.38
N THR A 58 8.46 11.65 6.95
CA THR A 58 9.64 11.73 7.81
C THR A 58 10.87 12.23 7.07
N HIS A 59 10.98 11.96 5.77
CA HIS A 59 12.10 12.44 4.94
C HIS A 59 11.95 13.90 4.50
N ILE A 60 10.73 14.44 4.51
CA ILE A 60 10.44 15.83 4.13
C ILE A 60 10.62 16.80 5.30
N VAL A 61 10.24 16.40 6.52
CA VAL A 61 10.34 17.20 7.76
C VAL A 61 11.76 17.19 8.30
#